data_AF-A0A0B1TAK8-F1
#
_entry.id   AF-A0A0B1TAK8-F1
#
_cell.length_a   1.000
_cell.length_b   1.000
_cell.length_c   1.000
_cell.angle_alpha   90.00
_cell.angle_beta   90.00
_cell.angle_gamma   90.00
#
_symmetry.space_group_name_H-M   'P 1'
#
loop_
_entity.id
_entity.type
_entity.pdbx_description
1 polymer ?
#
loop_
_entity_poly.entity_id
_entity_poly.type
_entity_poly.pdbx_seq_one_letter_code
_entity_poly.pdbx_strand_id
1 'polypeptide(L)'
;MALNVPADGILRTHLTWEDLQECVFEVFGKNAKFGQNKDVKDIGFASGFMSKMCLITPDFDSDLNDVPERFVVKVFSQLAFVECKGAFGDIETEFSKEEFSEKLAPELKKIHNNEIALYRMLEKYNVTKVARPKVFYMREFSEENQLKGFIMMEYVAGNLSYHIFDNLAPEDILQALRNIAALEAASLNFSDDDKMLFFRNIFAEIFAKVMTKEVRKVYGSANCQLKLYHFYVMFMWLFSA
;
A
#
# COMPACT_ATOMS: atom_id res chain seq x y z
N MET A 1 1.29 -3.19 -21.90
CA MET A 1 1.95 -3.36 -20.59
C MET A 1 0.87 -3.21 -19.51
N ALA A 2 0.90 -4.04 -18.47
CA ALA A 2 -0.14 -4.07 -17.44
C ALA A 2 0.45 -4.37 -16.05
N LEU A 3 -0.27 -4.00 -14.98
CA LEU A 3 0.18 -4.13 -13.59
C LEU A 3 0.29 -5.59 -13.09
N ASN A 4 -0.30 -6.54 -13.80
CA ASN A 4 -0.25 -7.97 -13.53
C ASN A 4 0.80 -8.71 -14.37
N VAL A 5 1.50 -8.01 -15.27
CA VAL A 5 2.56 -8.56 -16.11
C VAL A 5 3.91 -8.18 -15.51
N PRO A 6 4.81 -9.14 -15.23
CA PRO A 6 6.17 -8.86 -14.80
C PRO A 6 6.91 -7.95 -15.77
N ALA A 7 7.74 -7.06 -15.23
CA ALA A 7 8.63 -6.19 -15.97
C ALA A 7 10.05 -6.22 -15.37
N ASP A 8 10.97 -5.45 -15.94
CA ASP A 8 12.40 -5.49 -15.57
C ASP A 8 12.77 -4.56 -14.41
N GLY A 9 11.77 -3.93 -13.77
CA GLY A 9 11.98 -3.03 -12.64
C GLY A 9 12.17 -3.75 -11.30
N ILE A 10 12.20 -2.94 -10.25
CA ILE A 10 12.36 -3.37 -8.86
C ILE A 10 11.30 -4.41 -8.51
N LEU A 11 11.74 -5.57 -8.00
CA LEU A 11 10.89 -6.71 -7.68
C LEU A 11 9.90 -7.09 -8.80
N ARG A 12 10.37 -7.04 -10.06
CA ARG A 12 9.61 -7.36 -11.28
C ARG A 12 8.46 -6.39 -11.59
N THR A 13 8.42 -5.23 -10.94
CA THR A 13 7.44 -4.17 -11.22
C THR A 13 7.88 -3.29 -12.39
N HIS A 14 7.07 -2.31 -12.76
CA HIS A 14 7.43 -1.32 -13.78
C HIS A 14 8.29 -0.16 -13.25
N LEU A 15 8.50 -0.08 -11.93
CA LEU A 15 9.32 0.96 -11.31
C LEU A 15 10.80 0.57 -11.41
N THR A 16 11.62 1.38 -12.08
CA THR A 16 13.06 1.11 -12.21
C THR A 16 13.88 1.83 -11.13
N TRP A 17 15.17 1.50 -11.04
CA TRP A 17 16.10 2.22 -10.16
C TRP A 17 16.30 3.67 -10.60
N GLU A 18 16.25 3.95 -11.90
CA GLU A 18 16.35 5.30 -12.47
C GLU A 18 15.16 6.15 -12.05
N ASP A 19 13.93 5.62 -12.16
CA ASP A 19 12.73 6.30 -11.68
C ASP A 19 12.83 6.66 -10.19
N LEU A 20 13.33 5.71 -9.38
CA LEU A 20 13.47 5.92 -7.94
C LEU A 20 14.60 6.92 -7.64
N GLN A 21 15.68 6.90 -8.41
CA GLN A 21 16.81 7.82 -8.27
C GLN A 21 16.40 9.26 -8.50
N GLU A 22 15.54 9.53 -9.49
CA GLU A 22 14.97 10.86 -9.73
C GLU A 22 14.22 11.39 -8.50
N CYS A 23 13.42 10.53 -7.87
CA CYS A 23 12.65 10.90 -6.68
C CYS A 23 13.54 11.11 -5.45
N VAL A 24 14.56 10.28 -5.29
CA VAL A 24 15.57 10.45 -4.25
C VAL A 24 16.31 11.78 -4.42
N PHE A 25 16.64 12.17 -5.66
CA PHE A 25 17.24 13.49 -5.91
C PHE A 25 16.31 14.65 -5.60
N GLU A 26 15.00 14.50 -5.84
CA GLU A 26 14.00 15.50 -5.49
C GLU A 26 13.90 15.70 -3.98
N VAL A 27 13.89 14.60 -3.21
CA VAL A 27 13.69 14.63 -1.76
C VAL A 27 14.97 14.94 -0.99
N PHE A 28 16.09 14.32 -1.35
CA PHE A 28 17.33 14.33 -0.59
C PHE A 28 18.46 15.09 -1.29
N GLY A 29 18.20 15.66 -2.47
CA GLY A 29 19.16 16.43 -3.26
C GLY A 29 20.02 15.57 -4.20
N LYS A 30 20.65 16.23 -5.17
CA LYS A 30 21.38 15.57 -6.29
C LYS A 30 22.60 14.74 -5.87
N ASN A 31 23.07 14.91 -4.63
CA ASN A 31 24.19 14.13 -4.10
C ASN A 31 23.74 12.77 -3.53
N ALA A 32 22.43 12.57 -3.28
CA ALA A 32 21.85 11.31 -2.81
C ALA A 32 21.76 10.28 -3.95
N LYS A 33 22.92 9.90 -4.47
CA LYS A 33 23.03 8.89 -5.53
C LYS A 33 23.13 7.51 -4.90
N PHE A 34 22.29 6.58 -5.37
CA PHE A 34 22.41 5.18 -4.97
C PHE A 34 23.76 4.63 -5.40
N GLY A 35 24.42 3.92 -4.49
CA GLY A 35 25.70 3.33 -4.77
C GLY A 35 25.63 1.98 -5.46
N GLN A 36 26.80 1.37 -5.55
CA GLN A 36 27.00 0.13 -6.31
C GLN A 36 26.40 -1.07 -5.60
N ASN A 37 26.35 -1.08 -4.27
CA ASN A 37 25.80 -2.18 -3.48
C ASN A 37 24.37 -1.91 -2.99
N LYS A 38 23.65 -1.00 -3.66
CA LYS A 38 22.22 -0.81 -3.41
C LYS A 38 21.48 -2.14 -3.55
N ASP A 39 20.53 -2.36 -2.67
CA ASP A 39 19.81 -3.61 -2.57
C ASP A 39 18.31 -3.38 -2.35
N VAL A 40 17.51 -4.38 -2.70
CA VAL A 40 16.09 -4.40 -2.46
C VAL A 40 15.64 -5.75 -1.92
N LYS A 41 14.87 -5.71 -0.82
CA LYS A 41 14.23 -6.88 -0.24
C LYS A 41 12.71 -6.75 -0.28
N ASP A 42 12.02 -7.82 -0.70
CA ASP A 42 10.57 -7.91 -0.55
C ASP A 42 10.23 -8.20 0.92
N ILE A 43 9.71 -7.20 1.63
CA ILE A 43 9.22 -7.33 3.00
C ILE A 43 7.70 -7.47 3.08
N GLY A 44 7.03 -7.51 1.92
CA GLY A 44 5.58 -7.61 1.78
C GLY A 44 5.13 -8.99 1.32
N PHE A 45 6.02 -9.96 1.15
CA PHE A 45 5.60 -11.30 0.72
C PHE A 45 4.54 -11.88 1.68
N ALA A 46 3.46 -12.45 1.10
CA ALA A 46 2.28 -12.98 1.80
C ALA A 46 1.49 -12.00 2.69
N SER A 47 1.95 -10.77 2.86
CA SER A 47 1.28 -9.74 3.66
C SER A 47 0.80 -8.61 2.74
N GLY A 48 1.68 -8.04 1.93
CA GLY A 48 1.49 -6.86 1.05
C GLY A 48 0.29 -6.88 0.10
N PHE A 49 -0.35 -8.03 -0.08
CA PHE A 49 -1.62 -8.25 -0.81
C PHE A 49 -1.62 -7.68 -2.23
N MET A 50 -1.94 -6.39 -2.39
CA MET A 50 -2.04 -5.66 -3.65
C MET A 50 -0.85 -4.73 -3.92
N SER A 51 0.21 -4.82 -3.12
CA SER A 51 1.42 -4.01 -3.26
C SER A 51 2.68 -4.84 -3.01
N LYS A 52 3.73 -4.50 -3.74
CA LYS A 52 5.10 -4.90 -3.44
C LYS A 52 5.68 -3.93 -2.42
N MET A 53 6.10 -4.44 -1.27
CA MET A 53 6.75 -3.64 -0.23
C MET A 53 8.27 -3.84 -0.37
N CYS A 54 8.92 -2.89 -1.03
CA CYS A 54 10.35 -2.92 -1.30
C CYS A 54 11.09 -2.23 -0.16
N LEU A 55 11.83 -2.97 0.66
CA LEU A 55 12.82 -2.38 1.57
C LEU A 55 14.07 -2.06 0.78
N ILE A 56 14.35 -0.78 0.59
CA ILE A 56 15.49 -0.27 -0.16
C ILE A 56 16.64 -0.05 0.81
N THR A 57 17.78 -0.65 0.50
CA THR A 57 19.09 -0.29 1.07
C THR A 57 19.82 0.52 -0.01
N PRO A 58 19.88 1.85 0.11
CA PRO A 58 20.35 2.73 -0.96
C PRO A 58 21.87 2.66 -1.20
N ASP A 59 22.65 2.32 -0.17
CA ASP A 59 24.12 2.35 -0.22
C ASP A 59 24.65 3.68 -0.81
N PHE A 60 24.23 4.83 -0.27
CA PHE A 60 24.52 6.12 -0.91
C PHE A 60 26.04 6.35 -1.11
N ASP A 61 26.42 6.85 -2.29
CA ASP A 61 27.82 7.07 -2.69
C ASP A 61 28.57 8.14 -1.86
N SER A 62 27.88 8.89 -1.00
CA SER A 62 28.43 10.03 -0.27
C SER A 62 28.03 10.04 1.20
N ASP A 63 28.89 10.62 2.04
CA ASP A 63 28.62 10.87 3.47
C ASP A 63 27.54 11.96 3.62
N LEU A 64 26.28 11.57 3.42
CA LEU A 64 25.12 12.42 3.62
C LEU A 64 24.59 12.19 5.04
N ASN A 65 24.46 13.26 5.81
CA ASN A 65 24.01 13.16 7.21
C ASN A 65 22.47 13.12 7.35
N ASP A 66 21.73 13.55 6.33
CA ASP A 66 20.28 13.76 6.38
C ASP A 66 19.49 12.80 5.47
N VAL A 67 20.02 11.61 5.22
CA VAL A 67 19.38 10.57 4.40
C VAL A 67 19.11 9.30 5.20
N PRO A 68 18.02 8.56 4.89
CA PRO A 68 17.72 7.32 5.58
C PRO A 68 18.70 6.20 5.20
N GLU A 69 19.18 5.44 6.18
CA GLU A 69 19.96 4.21 5.92
C GLU A 69 19.13 3.18 5.14
N ARG A 70 17.82 3.13 5.40
CA ARG A 70 16.85 2.30 4.67
C ARG A 70 15.50 3.00 4.61
N PHE A 71 14.76 2.72 3.55
CA PHE A 71 13.39 3.22 3.40
C PHE A 71 12.53 2.21 2.65
N VAL A 72 11.23 2.35 2.78
CA VAL A 72 10.26 1.49 2.10
C VAL A 72 9.73 2.19 0.86
N VAL A 73 9.67 1.44 -0.24
CA VAL A 73 8.94 1.82 -1.45
C VAL A 73 7.78 0.84 -1.60
N LYS A 74 6.57 1.33 -1.33
CA LYS A 74 5.33 0.61 -1.59
C LYS A 74 4.94 0.81 -3.04
N VAL A 75 5.22 -0.19 -3.88
CA VAL A 75 4.85 -0.17 -5.30
C VAL A 75 3.53 -0.90 -5.44
N PHE A 76 2.53 -0.19 -5.96
CA PHE A 76 1.27 -0.84 -6.24
C PHE A 76 1.43 -1.84 -7.39
N SER A 77 1.12 -3.13 -7.17
CA SER A 77 1.34 -4.18 -8.17
C SER A 77 0.44 -5.39 -7.94
N GLN A 78 -0.22 -5.85 -9.02
CA GLN A 78 -1.03 -7.08 -8.98
C GLN A 78 -0.16 -8.33 -8.87
N LEU A 79 1.15 -8.24 -9.10
CA LEU A 79 2.07 -9.36 -8.98
C LEU A 79 2.11 -9.92 -7.55
N ALA A 80 1.99 -9.06 -6.53
CA ALA A 80 1.95 -9.51 -5.14
C ALA A 80 0.78 -10.47 -4.89
N PHE A 81 -0.36 -10.21 -5.54
CA PHE A 81 -1.56 -11.04 -5.48
C PHE A 81 -1.38 -12.34 -6.26
N VAL A 82 -0.82 -12.25 -7.47
CA VAL A 82 -0.54 -13.41 -8.35
C VAL A 82 0.50 -14.35 -7.75
N GLU A 83 1.45 -13.84 -6.96
CA GLU A 83 2.52 -14.66 -6.37
C GLU A 83 2.08 -15.40 -5.10
N CYS A 84 0.93 -15.04 -4.52
CA CYS A 84 0.30 -15.76 -3.40
C CYS A 84 -0.51 -16.99 -3.87
N LYS A 85 -0.08 -17.67 -4.93
CA LYS A 85 -0.74 -18.89 -5.44
C LYS A 85 -0.85 -19.95 -4.35
N GLY A 86 -1.98 -20.65 -4.29
CA GLY A 86 -2.31 -21.64 -3.28
C GLY A 86 -2.84 -21.07 -1.95
N ALA A 87 -2.75 -19.76 -1.71
CA ALA A 87 -3.22 -19.15 -0.46
C ALA A 87 -4.75 -18.95 -0.41
N PHE A 88 -5.41 -18.96 -1.57
CA PHE A 88 -6.82 -18.59 -1.70
C PHE A 88 -7.76 -19.78 -1.93
N GLY A 89 -7.25 -21.00 -2.09
CA GLY A 89 -8.09 -22.19 -2.34
C GLY A 89 -8.95 -22.01 -3.60
N ASP A 90 -10.22 -22.38 -3.54
CA ASP A 90 -11.10 -22.47 -4.72
C ASP A 90 -11.32 -21.15 -5.46
N ILE A 91 -11.17 -19.99 -4.80
CA ILE A 91 -11.33 -18.68 -5.45
C ILE A 91 -10.09 -18.27 -6.29
N GLU A 92 -8.98 -18.99 -6.15
CA GLU A 92 -7.74 -18.72 -6.90
C GLU A 92 -7.93 -18.82 -8.41
N THR A 93 -8.80 -19.73 -8.86
CA THR A 93 -9.10 -19.89 -10.29
C THR A 93 -9.77 -18.64 -10.86
N GLU A 94 -10.61 -17.97 -10.09
CA GLU A 94 -11.25 -16.70 -10.50
C GLU A 94 -10.24 -15.54 -10.49
N PHE A 95 -9.37 -15.49 -9.48
CA PHE A 95 -8.32 -14.48 -9.36
C PHE A 95 -7.24 -14.59 -10.45
N SER A 96 -7.06 -15.78 -11.01
CA SER A 96 -6.11 -16.03 -12.09
C SER A 96 -6.63 -15.67 -13.48
N LYS A 97 -7.90 -15.26 -13.61
CA LYS A 97 -8.47 -14.85 -14.91
C LYS A 97 -7.93 -13.49 -15.33
N GLU A 98 -7.62 -13.36 -16.61
CA GLU A 98 -7.21 -12.09 -17.21
C GLU A 98 -8.28 -11.02 -17.04
N GLU A 99 -9.55 -11.36 -17.29
CA GLU A 99 -10.71 -10.48 -17.08
C GLU A 99 -10.81 -9.94 -15.65
N PHE A 100 -10.46 -10.75 -14.64
CA PHE A 100 -10.44 -10.30 -13.25
C PHE A 100 -9.35 -9.25 -13.04
N SER A 101 -8.15 -9.52 -13.56
CA SER A 101 -7.00 -8.60 -13.47
C SER A 101 -7.27 -7.25 -14.17
N GLU A 102 -7.91 -7.30 -15.34
CA GLU A 102 -8.30 -6.12 -16.11
C GLU A 102 -9.33 -5.26 -15.38
N LYS A 103 -10.37 -5.88 -14.81
CA LYS A 103 -11.40 -5.18 -14.03
C LYS A 103 -10.87 -4.62 -12.73
N LEU A 104 -9.91 -5.30 -12.12
CA LEU A 104 -9.33 -4.89 -10.84
C LEU A 104 -8.33 -3.73 -11.02
N ALA A 105 -7.58 -3.69 -12.13
CA ALA A 105 -6.56 -2.67 -12.40
C ALA A 105 -6.99 -1.20 -12.15
N PRO A 106 -8.14 -0.70 -12.68
CA PRO A 106 -8.55 0.68 -12.45
C PRO A 106 -8.93 0.96 -10.99
N GLU A 107 -9.60 0.02 -10.31
CA GLU A 107 -10.00 0.17 -8.91
C GLU A 107 -8.76 0.24 -7.99
N LEU A 108 -7.74 -0.53 -8.33
CA LEU A 108 -6.47 -0.56 -7.63
C LEU A 108 -5.66 0.73 -7.76
N LYS A 109 -5.64 1.34 -8.96
CA LYS A 109 -5.05 2.65 -9.17
C LYS A 109 -5.76 3.71 -8.33
N LYS A 110 -7.09 3.63 -8.24
CA LYS A 110 -7.90 4.51 -7.41
C LYS A 110 -7.60 4.32 -5.92
N ILE A 111 -7.46 3.08 -5.45
CA ILE A 111 -7.02 2.78 -4.07
C ILE A 111 -5.71 3.49 -3.74
N HIS A 112 -4.71 3.32 -4.59
CA HIS A 112 -3.39 3.92 -4.39
C HIS A 112 -3.46 5.45 -4.30
N ASN A 113 -4.20 6.08 -5.23
CA ASN A 113 -4.40 7.52 -5.21
C ASN A 113 -5.20 7.99 -3.97
N ASN A 114 -6.15 7.18 -3.47
CA ASN A 114 -6.87 7.47 -2.23
C ASN A 114 -5.95 7.45 -0.99
N GLU A 115 -4.99 6.54 -0.95
CA GLU A 115 -3.98 6.51 0.12
C GLU A 115 -3.10 7.77 0.07
N ILE A 116 -2.67 8.19 -1.12
CA ILE A 116 -1.94 9.46 -1.31
C ILE A 116 -2.79 10.66 -0.87
N ALA A 117 -4.07 10.69 -1.25
CA ALA A 117 -5.00 11.74 -0.86
C ALA A 117 -5.14 11.81 0.67
N LEU A 118 -5.21 10.68 1.37
CA LEU A 118 -5.23 10.63 2.82
C LEU A 118 -3.98 11.30 3.42
N TYR A 119 -2.78 10.94 2.96
CA TYR A 119 -1.55 11.54 3.49
C TYR A 119 -1.52 13.07 3.28
N ARG A 120 -1.90 13.54 2.08
CA ARG A 120 -2.01 14.98 1.78
C ARG A 120 -3.05 15.67 2.67
N MET A 121 -4.16 15.01 2.98
CA MET A 121 -5.18 15.57 3.86
C MET A 121 -4.73 15.64 5.32
N LEU A 122 -4.06 14.59 5.82
CA LEU A 122 -3.51 14.60 7.17
C LEU A 122 -2.50 15.75 7.35
N GLU A 123 -1.78 16.12 6.30
CA GLU A 123 -0.94 17.32 6.27
C GLU A 123 -1.77 18.62 6.18
N LYS A 124 -2.68 18.72 5.20
CA LYS A 124 -3.57 19.89 4.97
C LYS A 124 -4.33 20.30 6.24
N TYR A 125 -4.81 19.33 7.02
CA TYR A 125 -5.58 19.56 8.25
C TYR A 125 -4.72 19.49 9.53
N ASN A 126 -3.40 19.42 9.39
CA ASN A 126 -2.44 19.36 10.50
C ASN A 126 -2.77 18.26 11.54
N VAL A 127 -3.10 17.07 11.06
CA VAL A 127 -3.47 15.92 11.89
C VAL A 127 -2.19 15.23 12.37
N THR A 128 -1.88 15.42 13.66
CA THR A 128 -0.63 14.92 14.28
C THR A 128 -0.82 13.72 15.22
N LYS A 129 -2.04 13.47 15.69
CA LYS A 129 -2.36 12.39 16.66
C LYS A 129 -2.52 11.00 16.03
N VAL A 130 -2.36 10.93 14.72
CA VAL A 130 -2.43 9.73 13.91
C VAL A 130 -1.00 9.24 13.71
N ALA A 131 -0.64 8.12 14.33
CA ALA A 131 0.65 7.50 14.09
C ALA A 131 0.73 7.02 12.63
N ARG A 132 1.82 7.36 11.95
CA ARG A 132 2.08 7.03 10.56
C ARG A 132 3.58 7.15 10.27
N PRO A 133 4.10 6.48 9.23
CA PRO A 133 5.50 6.61 8.87
C PRO A 133 5.70 7.98 8.23
N LYS A 134 6.91 8.54 8.33
CA LYS A 134 7.22 9.73 7.54
C LYS A 134 7.18 9.38 6.06
N VAL A 135 6.29 10.05 5.31
CA VAL A 135 6.24 9.92 3.85
C VAL A 135 7.26 10.87 3.24
N PHE A 136 8.15 10.33 2.42
CA PHE A 136 9.19 11.09 1.73
C PHE A 136 8.75 11.54 0.34
N TYR A 137 8.05 10.66 -0.40
CA TYR A 137 7.61 10.93 -1.77
C TYR A 137 6.36 10.12 -2.12
N MET A 138 5.52 10.67 -3.00
CA MET A 138 4.31 10.02 -3.48
C MET A 138 4.16 10.26 -4.98
N ARG A 139 3.93 9.19 -5.74
CA ARG A 139 3.62 9.25 -7.16
C ARG A 139 2.25 8.64 -7.43
N GLU A 140 1.33 9.44 -7.92
CA GLU A 140 -0.02 9.01 -8.29
C GLU A 140 -0.04 8.29 -9.64
N PHE A 141 -1.06 7.48 -9.85
CA PHE A 141 -1.43 7.07 -11.20
C PHE A 141 -2.17 8.21 -11.90
N SER A 142 -1.84 8.46 -13.16
CA SER A 142 -2.48 9.43 -14.05
C SER A 142 -2.55 8.87 -15.47
N GLU A 143 -3.22 9.54 -16.40
CA GLU A 143 -3.25 9.14 -17.82
C GLU A 143 -1.84 8.99 -18.42
N GLU A 144 -0.90 9.83 -17.98
CA GLU A 144 0.51 9.80 -18.38
C GLU A 144 1.34 8.78 -17.59
N ASN A 145 0.96 8.50 -16.33
CA ASN A 145 1.62 7.52 -15.48
C ASN A 145 0.68 6.36 -15.10
N GLN A 146 0.54 5.40 -16.01
CA GLN A 146 -0.39 4.27 -15.83
C GLN A 146 0.21 3.08 -15.08
N LEU A 147 1.52 3.06 -14.83
CA LEU A 147 2.24 1.85 -14.39
C LEU A 147 3.16 2.07 -13.17
N LYS A 148 3.51 3.31 -12.83
CA LYS A 148 4.52 3.62 -11.81
C LYS A 148 3.93 4.43 -10.66
N GLY A 149 2.84 3.97 -10.07
CA GLY A 149 2.31 4.54 -8.82
C GLY A 149 2.99 3.91 -7.62
N PHE A 150 3.58 4.73 -6.74
CA PHE A 150 4.24 4.25 -5.52
C PHE A 150 4.32 5.31 -4.44
N ILE A 151 4.62 4.87 -3.22
CA ILE A 151 4.88 5.73 -2.06
C ILE A 151 6.23 5.37 -1.47
N MET A 152 7.10 6.36 -1.28
CA MET A 152 8.37 6.25 -0.58
C MET A 152 8.20 6.76 0.85
N MET A 153 8.52 5.93 1.84
CA MET A 153 8.28 6.24 3.25
C MET A 153 9.36 5.66 4.16
N GLU A 154 9.40 6.16 5.38
CA GLU A 154 10.25 5.68 6.45
C GLU A 154 10.10 4.17 6.68
N TYR A 155 11.23 3.52 6.93
CA TYR A 155 11.22 2.14 7.42
C TYR A 155 11.15 2.14 8.95
N VAL A 156 10.02 1.69 9.50
CA VAL A 156 9.83 1.52 10.94
C VAL A 156 10.25 0.10 11.33
N ALA A 157 11.37 -0.04 12.03
CA ALA A 157 11.92 -1.33 12.43
C ALA A 157 11.29 -1.85 13.74
N GLY A 158 11.15 -3.17 13.83
CA GLY A 158 10.70 -3.84 15.06
C GLY A 158 9.19 -3.98 15.23
N ASN A 159 8.41 -3.70 14.18
CA ASN A 159 6.96 -3.78 14.25
C ASN A 159 6.49 -5.23 14.23
N LEU A 160 5.63 -5.57 15.19
CA LEU A 160 4.92 -6.85 15.22
C LEU A 160 3.72 -6.76 14.28
N SER A 161 3.73 -7.59 13.24
CA SER A 161 2.52 -7.81 12.45
C SER A 161 1.54 -8.62 13.29
N TYR A 162 0.42 -8.02 13.68
CA TYR A 162 -0.66 -8.75 14.32
C TYR A 162 -1.49 -9.50 13.28
N HIS A 163 -1.75 -10.77 13.56
CA HIS A 163 -2.65 -11.62 12.80
C HIS A 163 -3.99 -11.78 13.53
N ILE A 164 -5.04 -12.07 12.75
CA ILE A 164 -6.40 -12.28 13.29
C ILE A 164 -6.51 -13.48 14.23
N PHE A 165 -5.51 -14.36 14.23
CA PHE A 165 -5.43 -15.56 15.07
C PHE A 165 -4.45 -15.37 16.23
N ASP A 166 -3.86 -14.18 16.38
CA ASP A 166 -3.01 -13.89 17.53
C ASP A 166 -3.88 -13.65 18.77
N ASN A 167 -3.43 -14.16 19.91
CA ASN A 167 -4.05 -13.88 21.20
C ASN A 167 -3.54 -12.54 21.72
N LEU A 168 -4.24 -11.46 21.35
CA LEU A 168 -3.89 -10.09 21.73
C LEU A 168 -4.48 -9.72 23.10
N ALA A 169 -3.66 -9.11 23.95
CA ALA A 169 -4.13 -8.43 25.15
C ALA A 169 -4.77 -7.07 24.78
N PRO A 170 -5.64 -6.51 25.63
CA PRO A 170 -6.21 -5.18 25.39
C PRO A 170 -5.16 -4.09 25.13
N GLU A 171 -4.00 -4.19 25.77
CA GLU A 171 -2.89 -3.26 25.64
C GLU A 171 -2.27 -3.30 24.22
N ASP A 172 -2.25 -4.47 23.58
CA ASP A 172 -1.67 -4.67 22.24
C ASP A 172 -2.47 -3.94 21.15
N ILE A 173 -3.78 -3.80 21.34
CA ILE A 173 -4.70 -3.14 20.39
C ILE A 173 -4.97 -1.67 20.74
N LEU A 174 -4.57 -1.22 21.93
CA LEU A 174 -4.92 0.12 22.43
C LEU A 174 -4.41 1.23 21.51
N GLN A 175 -3.19 1.09 20.99
CA GLN A 175 -2.62 2.08 20.08
C GLN A 175 -3.39 2.14 18.76
N ALA A 176 -3.80 0.99 18.20
CA ALA A 176 -4.61 0.94 16.99
C ALA A 176 -5.98 1.62 17.21
N LEU A 177 -6.65 1.34 18.32
CA LEU A 177 -7.94 1.97 18.68
C LEU A 177 -7.81 3.49 18.85
N ARG A 178 -6.74 3.97 19.48
CA ARG A 178 -6.45 5.42 19.62
C ARG A 178 -6.23 6.08 18.27
N ASN A 179 -5.49 5.44 17.37
CA ASN A 179 -5.26 5.95 16.02
C ASN A 179 -6.57 6.05 15.21
N ILE A 180 -7.43 5.03 15.30
CA ILE A 180 -8.76 5.03 14.65
C ILE A 180 -9.59 6.20 15.19
N ALA A 181 -9.70 6.33 16.52
CA ALA A 181 -10.47 7.43 17.14
C ALA A 181 -9.92 8.81 16.75
N ALA A 182 -8.59 8.97 16.69
CA ALA A 182 -7.96 10.21 16.28
C ALA A 182 -8.26 10.56 14.80
N LEU A 183 -8.24 9.56 13.92
CA LEU A 183 -8.58 9.73 12.51
C LEU A 183 -10.06 10.07 12.31
N GLU A 184 -10.96 9.36 13.00
CA GLU A 184 -12.40 9.62 12.96
C GLU A 184 -12.70 11.05 13.43
N ALA A 185 -12.10 11.48 14.53
CA ALA A 185 -12.23 12.84 15.02
C ALA A 185 -11.67 13.88 14.04
N ALA A 186 -10.53 13.61 13.40
CA ALA A 186 -9.96 14.48 12.38
C ALA A 186 -10.88 14.60 11.15
N SER A 187 -11.54 13.51 10.77
CA SER A 187 -12.41 13.44 9.59
C SER A 187 -13.63 14.36 9.65
N LEU A 188 -14.04 14.76 10.86
CA LEU A 188 -15.11 15.75 11.06
C LEU A 188 -14.75 17.11 10.49
N ASN A 189 -13.45 17.44 10.43
CA ASN A 189 -12.97 18.71 9.88
C ASN A 189 -12.75 18.68 8.36
N PHE A 190 -12.81 17.51 7.73
CA PHE A 190 -12.61 17.39 6.29
C PHE A 190 -13.81 17.96 5.53
N SER A 191 -13.55 18.67 4.44
CA SER A 191 -14.59 19.15 3.54
C SER A 191 -15.32 17.99 2.85
N ASP A 192 -16.53 18.26 2.34
CA ASP A 192 -17.28 17.25 1.60
C ASP A 192 -16.57 16.84 0.30
N ASP A 193 -15.94 17.79 -0.40
CA ASP A 193 -15.13 17.51 -1.60
C ASP A 193 -13.96 16.57 -1.28
N ASP A 194 -13.27 16.78 -0.16
CA ASP A 194 -12.16 15.92 0.26
C ASP A 194 -12.68 14.52 0.63
N LYS A 195 -13.83 14.44 1.31
CA LYS A 195 -14.47 13.14 1.65
C LYS A 195 -14.90 12.36 0.41
N MET A 196 -15.25 13.04 -0.68
CA MET A 196 -15.64 12.40 -1.94
C MET A 196 -14.50 11.66 -2.65
N LEU A 197 -13.25 11.92 -2.27
CA LEU A 197 -12.10 11.17 -2.78
C LEU A 197 -12.12 9.71 -2.30
N PHE A 198 -12.70 9.44 -1.13
CA PHE A 198 -12.67 8.12 -0.51
C PHE A 198 -13.83 7.21 -0.95
N PHE A 199 -13.57 5.90 -0.96
CA PHE A 199 -14.61 4.90 -1.06
C PHE A 199 -15.47 4.95 0.21
N ARG A 200 -16.79 4.82 0.06
CA ARG A 200 -17.70 4.69 1.21
C ARG A 200 -17.67 3.29 1.77
N ASN A 201 -17.54 2.29 0.90
CA ASN A 201 -17.32 0.91 1.28
C ASN A 201 -16.45 0.23 0.23
N ILE A 202 -15.14 0.20 0.48
CA ILE A 202 -14.17 -0.33 -0.48
C ILE A 202 -14.44 -1.79 -0.86
N PHE A 203 -14.93 -2.61 0.07
CA PHE A 203 -15.22 -4.02 -0.21
C PHE A 203 -16.43 -4.19 -1.10
N ALA A 204 -17.53 -3.51 -0.77
CA ALA A 204 -18.72 -3.53 -1.59
C ALA A 204 -18.42 -2.94 -2.97
N GLU A 205 -17.72 -1.81 -3.04
CA GLU A 205 -17.46 -1.11 -4.29
C GLU A 205 -16.50 -1.88 -5.22
N ILE A 206 -15.46 -2.51 -4.69
CA ILE A 206 -14.50 -3.26 -5.49
C ILE A 206 -15.00 -4.67 -5.76
N PHE A 207 -15.31 -5.46 -4.73
CA PHE A 207 -15.68 -6.86 -4.95
C PHE A 207 -17.04 -7.01 -5.65
N ALA A 208 -17.96 -6.03 -5.58
CA ALA A 208 -19.18 -6.09 -6.41
C ALA A 208 -18.92 -5.88 -7.91
N LYS A 209 -17.84 -5.16 -8.27
CA LYS A 209 -17.44 -4.93 -9.67
C LYS A 209 -16.60 -6.09 -10.20
N VAL A 210 -15.71 -6.62 -9.37
CA VAL A 210 -14.72 -7.61 -9.83
C VAL A 210 -15.22 -9.07 -9.66
N MET A 211 -16.13 -9.36 -8.71
CA MET A 211 -16.64 -10.72 -8.51
C MET A 211 -17.99 -10.99 -9.21
N THR A 212 -18.12 -12.21 -9.75
CA THR A 212 -19.37 -12.70 -10.33
C THR A 212 -20.48 -12.83 -9.27
N LYS A 213 -21.74 -12.91 -9.71
CA LYS A 213 -22.90 -13.08 -8.79
C LYS A 213 -22.82 -14.38 -7.97
N GLU A 214 -22.23 -15.42 -8.53
CA GLU A 214 -22.10 -16.74 -7.89
C GLU A 214 -21.01 -16.73 -6.82
N VAL A 215 -19.85 -16.15 -7.12
CA VAL A 215 -18.75 -15.98 -6.17
C VAL A 215 -19.18 -15.05 -5.02
N ARG A 216 -19.98 -14.02 -5.29
CA ARG A 216 -20.59 -13.17 -4.26
C ARG A 216 -21.54 -13.92 -3.30
N LYS A 217 -22.23 -14.97 -3.75
CA LYS A 217 -23.12 -15.75 -2.88
C LYS A 217 -22.34 -16.63 -1.91
N VAL A 218 -21.20 -17.16 -2.33
CA VAL A 218 -20.34 -18.04 -1.52
C VAL A 218 -19.46 -17.23 -0.56
N TYR A 219 -18.85 -16.15 -1.04
CA TYR A 219 -17.85 -15.36 -0.30
C TYR A 219 -18.34 -13.97 0.14
N GLY A 220 -19.58 -13.60 -0.17
CA GLY A 220 -20.20 -12.34 0.30
C GLY A 220 -20.94 -12.47 1.62
N SER A 221 -20.84 -13.61 2.32
CA SER A 221 -21.37 -13.75 3.68
C SER A 221 -20.65 -12.77 4.62
N ALA A 222 -21.39 -12.22 5.59
CA ALA A 222 -20.88 -11.22 6.54
C ALA A 222 -19.56 -11.66 7.22
N ASN A 223 -19.38 -12.96 7.45
CA ASN A 223 -18.16 -13.54 8.03
C ASN A 223 -16.92 -13.45 7.12
N CYS A 224 -17.07 -13.47 5.80
CA CYS A 224 -15.95 -13.32 4.87
C CYS A 224 -15.64 -11.83 4.63
N GLN A 225 -16.68 -10.99 4.60
CA GLN A 225 -16.53 -9.53 4.58
C GLN A 225 -15.83 -9.00 5.83
N LEU A 226 -16.14 -9.51 7.03
CA LEU A 226 -15.44 -9.14 8.28
C LEU A 226 -13.95 -9.55 8.29
N LYS A 227 -13.62 -10.73 7.74
CA LYS A 227 -12.22 -11.17 7.61
C LYS A 227 -11.41 -10.27 6.67
N LEU A 228 -12.04 -9.80 5.59
CA LEU A 228 -11.46 -8.90 4.60
C LEU A 228 -11.40 -7.43 5.09
N TYR A 229 -12.46 -6.95 5.76
CA TYR A 229 -12.56 -5.59 6.33
C TYR A 229 -11.49 -5.33 7.38
N HIS A 230 -11.25 -6.29 8.27
CA HIS A 230 -10.12 -6.21 9.18
C HIS A 230 -8.78 -6.34 8.45
N PHE A 231 -8.66 -7.20 7.43
CA PHE A 231 -7.41 -7.33 6.67
C PHE A 231 -6.96 -6.00 6.09
N TYR A 232 -7.85 -5.20 5.49
CA TYR A 232 -7.49 -3.95 4.80
C TYR A 232 -7.42 -2.72 5.71
N VAL A 233 -8.28 -2.61 6.73
CA VAL A 233 -8.18 -1.56 7.76
C VAL A 233 -6.93 -1.78 8.62
N MET A 234 -6.55 -3.04 8.88
CA MET A 234 -5.25 -3.38 9.44
C MET A 234 -4.13 -3.14 8.42
N PHE A 235 -4.26 -3.51 7.14
CA PHE A 235 -3.16 -3.39 6.17
C PHE A 235 -2.73 -1.96 5.86
N MET A 236 -3.68 -1.02 5.81
CA MET A 236 -3.35 0.40 5.61
C MET A 236 -2.63 1.03 6.81
N TRP A 237 -2.58 0.38 7.98
CA TRP A 237 -2.12 1.01 9.22
C TRP A 237 -1.13 0.19 10.07
N LEU A 238 -1.13 -1.15 9.99
CA LEU A 238 -0.27 -2.02 10.79
C LEU A 238 1.10 -2.30 10.19
N PHE A 239 1.33 -1.91 8.94
CA PHE A 239 2.69 -1.90 8.37
C PHE A 239 3.37 -0.53 8.49
N SER A 240 2.83 0.32 9.36
CA SER A 240 3.34 1.68 9.56
C SER A 240 3.36 2.16 11.01
N ALA A 241 3.16 1.25 11.97
CA ALA A 241 3.26 1.50 13.40
C ALA A 241 4.10 0.41 14.04
#